data_AF-A0A316QWI9-F1
#
_entry.id   AF-A0A316QWI9-F1
#
_cell.length_a   1.000
_cell.length_b   1.000
_cell.length_c   1.000
_cell.angle_alpha   90.00
_cell.angle_beta   90.00
_cell.angle_gamma   90.00
#
_symmetry.space_group_name_H-M   'P 1'
#
loop_
_entity.id
_entity.type
_entity.pdbx_description
1 polymer ?
#
loop_
_entity_poly.entity_id
_entity_poly.type
_entity_poly.pdbx_seq_one_letter_code
_entity_poly.pdbx_strand_id
1 'polypeptide(L)'
;MSHAEDIGRVVLSTAGRDKGTPLVVVGTEGAEYLLLADGKRRKAQTPKRKKRRHIRATAYRIDPALFGDNAADAHLRKALRQLEENHDTDF
;
A
#
# COMPACT_ATOMS: atom_id res chain seq x y z
N MET A 1 5.43 17.69 9.38
CA MET A 1 5.66 17.40 7.95
C MET A 1 4.77 16.22 7.56
N SER A 2 4.12 16.28 6.40
CA SER A 2 3.40 15.14 5.81
C SER A 2 4.39 14.21 5.10
N HIS A 3 3.98 12.96 4.86
CA HIS A 3 4.78 11.94 4.17
C HIS A 3 4.24 11.66 2.77
N ALA A 4 3.86 12.71 2.03
CA ALA A 4 3.23 12.58 0.72
C ALA A 4 4.13 11.83 -0.29
N GLU A 5 5.45 11.89 -0.10
CA GLU A 5 6.44 11.13 -0.87
C GLU A 5 6.34 9.61 -0.69
N ASP A 6 5.61 9.12 0.31
CA ASP A 6 5.33 7.69 0.47
C ASP A 6 4.13 7.24 -0.38
N ILE A 7 3.29 8.14 -0.91
CA ILE A 7 2.15 7.76 -1.76
C ILE A 7 2.66 7.00 -3.01
N GLY A 8 2.00 5.89 -3.31
CA GLY A 8 2.40 4.96 -4.35
C GLY A 8 3.40 3.89 -3.90
N ARG A 9 4.05 4.04 -2.74
CA ARG A 9 5.02 3.05 -2.26
C ARG A 9 4.35 1.76 -1.80
N VAL A 10 4.89 0.62 -2.23
CA VAL A 10 4.50 -0.68 -1.69
C VAL A 10 5.23 -0.92 -0.37
N VAL A 11 4.50 -1.40 0.62
CA VAL A 11 4.96 -1.60 1.99
C VAL A 11 4.45 -2.94 2.51
N LEU A 12 5.20 -3.52 3.44
CA LEU A 12 4.75 -4.68 4.20
C LEU A 12 4.28 -4.24 5.58
N SER A 13 3.13 -4.72 6.02
CA SER A 13 2.72 -4.54 7.40
C SER A 13 3.52 -5.47 8.32
N THR A 14 4.20 -4.92 9.31
CA THR A 14 5.08 -5.69 10.22
C THR A 14 4.38 -6.15 11.50
N ALA A 15 3.16 -5.67 11.76
CA ALA A 15 2.40 -5.97 12.99
C ALA A 15 0.87 -6.02 12.77
N GLY A 16 0.15 -6.68 13.68
CA GLY A 16 -1.32 -6.71 13.70
C GLY A 16 -1.98 -7.54 12.59
N ARG A 17 -3.27 -7.29 12.32
CA ARG A 17 -4.13 -8.15 11.46
C ARG A 17 -3.62 -8.42 10.04
N ASP A 18 -2.84 -7.52 9.47
CA ASP A 18 -2.33 -7.65 8.10
C ASP A 18 -0.81 -7.91 8.09
N LYS A 19 -0.25 -8.45 9.19
CA LYS A 19 1.19 -8.74 9.28
C LYS A 19 1.61 -9.67 8.14
N GLY A 20 2.70 -9.31 7.46
CA GLY A 20 3.25 -10.05 6.31
C GLY A 20 2.52 -9.81 4.99
N THR A 21 1.48 -8.97 4.97
CA THR A 21 0.75 -8.66 3.73
C THR A 21 1.32 -7.41 3.05
N PRO A 22 1.63 -7.47 1.73
CA PRO A 22 1.99 -6.29 0.96
C PRO A 22 0.76 -5.41 0.73
N LEU A 23 0.95 -4.11 0.90
CA LEU A 23 -0.06 -3.06 0.78
C LEU A 23 0.57 -1.87 0.05
N VAL A 24 -0.24 -1.02 -0.58
CA VAL A 24 0.25 0.25 -1.13
C VAL A 24 -0.21 1.42 -0.28
N VAL A 25 0.64 2.45 -0.16
CA VAL A 25 0.27 3.73 0.45
C VAL A 25 -0.58 4.53 -0.56
N VAL A 26 -1.87 4.71 -0.27
CA VAL A 26 -2.81 5.49 -1.10
C VAL A 26 -3.02 6.91 -0.58
N GLY A 27 -2.50 7.23 0.60
CA GLY A 27 -2.61 8.55 1.20
C GLY A 27 -1.90 8.65 2.54
N THR A 28 -1.91 9.85 3.12
CA THR A 28 -1.30 10.13 4.43
C THR A 28 -2.24 10.90 5.32
N GLU A 29 -2.13 10.70 6.63
CA GLU A 29 -2.90 11.43 7.62
C GLU A 29 -1.96 11.94 8.74
N GLY A 30 -1.69 13.25 8.74
CA GLY A 30 -0.74 13.86 9.65
C GLY A 30 0.69 13.34 9.47
N ALA A 31 1.47 13.33 10.56
CA ALA A 31 2.88 12.93 10.53
C ALA A 31 3.09 11.42 10.75
N GLU A 32 2.20 10.75 11.48
CA GLU A 32 2.47 9.38 11.95
C GLU A 32 1.75 8.28 11.15
N TYR A 33 0.70 8.63 10.39
CA TYR A 33 -0.20 7.66 9.79
C TYR A 33 -0.17 7.69 8.27
N LEU A 34 -0.23 6.49 7.70
CA LEU A 34 -0.43 6.23 6.28
C LEU A 34 -1.75 5.50 6.08
N LEU A 35 -2.33 5.69 4.91
CA LEU A 35 -3.54 5.02 4.44
C LEU A 35 -3.11 3.92 3.46
N LEU A 36 -3.42 2.67 3.79
CA LEU A 36 -2.93 1.50 3.07
C LEU A 36 -4.06 0.73 2.37
N ALA A 37 -3.84 0.30 1.13
CA ALA A 37 -4.81 -0.48 0.35
C ALA A 37 -4.15 -1.65 -0.39
N ASP A 38 -4.91 -2.73 -0.61
CA ASP A 38 -4.55 -3.87 -1.47
C ASP A 38 -5.59 -4.13 -2.57
N GLY A 39 -6.69 -3.36 -2.59
CA GLY A 39 -7.79 -3.55 -3.52
C GLY A 39 -8.61 -4.83 -3.30
N LYS A 40 -8.35 -5.60 -2.23
CA LYS A 40 -9.06 -6.84 -1.89
C LYS A 40 -9.77 -6.71 -0.54
N ARG A 41 -9.00 -6.70 0.55
CA ARG A 41 -9.53 -6.52 1.91
C ARG A 41 -9.55 -5.04 2.30
N ARG A 42 -8.64 -4.26 1.76
CA ARG A 42 -8.46 -2.82 2.00
C ARG A 42 -8.61 -2.10 0.66
N LYS A 43 -9.79 -1.51 0.43
CA LYS A 43 -10.09 -0.80 -0.82
C LYS A 43 -9.44 0.57 -0.83
N ALA A 44 -9.20 1.15 -2.00
CA ALA A 44 -8.69 2.51 -2.14
C ALA A 44 -9.60 3.54 -1.43
N GLN A 45 -10.92 3.35 -1.48
CA GLN A 45 -11.91 4.21 -0.82
C GLN A 45 -12.07 3.95 0.69
N THR A 46 -11.72 2.76 1.16
CA THR A 46 -11.78 2.39 2.59
C THR A 46 -10.41 1.87 3.06
N PRO A 47 -9.37 2.73 2.98
CA PRO A 47 -8.01 2.30 3.25
C PRO A 47 -7.80 2.05 4.73
N LYS A 48 -6.81 1.22 5.05
CA LYS A 48 -6.40 0.99 6.42
C LYS A 48 -5.48 2.10 6.90
N ARG A 49 -5.90 2.80 7.95
CA ARG A 49 -5.03 3.66 8.73
C ARG A 49 -3.97 2.86 9.49
N LYS A 50 -2.69 3.13 9.24
CA LYS A 50 -1.56 2.41 9.85
C LYS A 50 -0.46 3.38 10.28
N LYS A 51 0.13 3.16 11.47
CA LYS A 51 1.30 3.93 11.90
C LYS A 51 2.55 3.53 11.11
N ARG A 52 3.38 4.51 10.74
CA ARG A 52 4.62 4.31 9.95
C ARG A 52 5.59 3.32 10.61
N ARG A 53 5.70 3.31 11.94
CA ARG A 53 6.53 2.35 12.68
C ARG A 53 6.14 0.87 12.52
N HIS A 54 4.96 0.58 11.96
CA HIS A 54 4.45 -0.78 11.76
C HIS A 54 4.41 -1.18 10.28
N ILE A 55 5.19 -0.49 9.44
CA ILE A 55 5.39 -0.84 8.05
C ILE A 55 6.88 -0.95 7.74
N ARG A 56 7.21 -1.79 6.76
CA ARG A 56 8.51 -1.86 6.11
C ARG A 56 8.35 -1.38 4.67
N ALA A 57 9.03 -0.31 4.31
CA ALA A 57 9.06 0.20 2.95
C ALA A 57 9.78 -0.78 2.01
N THR A 58 9.32 -0.88 0.77
CA THR A 58 9.99 -1.61 -0.31
C THR A 58 10.49 -0.64 -1.38
N ALA A 59 11.27 -1.15 -2.34
CA ALA A 59 11.69 -0.38 -3.51
C ALA A 59 10.56 -0.17 -4.54
N TYR A 60 9.48 -0.96 -4.46
CA TYR A 60 8.41 -0.97 -5.45
C TYR A 60 7.44 0.20 -5.27
N ARG A 61 6.95 0.71 -6.40
CA ARG A 61 5.94 1.77 -6.45
C ARG A 61 4.87 1.44 -7.48
N ILE A 62 3.65 1.86 -7.17
CA ILE A 62 2.49 1.87 -8.05
C ILE A 62 2.13 3.33 -8.30
N ASP A 63 1.75 3.64 -9.54
CA ASP A 63 1.37 4.99 -9.95
C ASP A 63 0.15 5.50 -9.13
N PRO A 64 0.29 6.61 -8.37
CA PRO A 64 -0.80 7.20 -7.63
C PRO A 64 -2.01 7.63 -8.48
N ALA A 65 -1.83 7.87 -9.78
CA ALA A 65 -2.92 8.19 -10.69
C ALA A 65 -4.01 7.11 -10.72
N LEU A 66 -3.67 5.87 -10.37
CA LEU A 66 -4.58 4.73 -10.35
C LEU A 66 -5.53 4.72 -9.15
N PHE A 67 -5.30 5.54 -8.11
CA PHE A 67 -6.04 5.44 -6.84
C PHE A 67 -7.41 6.13 -6.85
N GLY A 68 -7.60 7.10 -7.75
CA GLY A 68 -8.87 7.81 -7.94
C GLY A 68 -9.78 7.23 -9.04
N ASP A 69 -9.30 6.21 -9.75
CA ASP A 69 -10.05 5.54 -10.81
C ASP A 69 -11.18 4.66 -10.23
N ASN A 70 -12.30 4.53 -10.95
CA ASN A 70 -13.34 3.55 -10.68
C ASN A 70 -12.78 2.11 -10.66
N ALA A 71 -11.68 1.86 -11.38
CA ALA A 71 -10.97 0.59 -11.42
C ALA A 71 -9.80 0.48 -10.42
N ALA A 72 -9.63 1.42 -9.48
CA ALA A 72 -8.49 1.48 -8.56
C ALA A 72 -8.20 0.13 -7.87
N ASP A 73 -9.21 -0.49 -7.28
CA ASP A 73 -9.04 -1.77 -6.57
C ASP A 73 -8.57 -2.90 -7.51
N ALA A 74 -9.03 -2.92 -8.77
CA ALA A 74 -8.58 -3.90 -9.76
C ALA A 74 -7.11 -3.66 -10.16
N HIS A 75 -6.73 -2.39 -10.35
CA HIS A 75 -5.35 -2.00 -10.62
C HIS A 75 -4.40 -2.40 -9.48
N LEU A 76 -4.78 -2.14 -8.23
CA LEU A 76 -4.00 -2.53 -7.05
C LEU A 76 -3.80 -4.04 -6.99
N ARG A 77 -4.87 -4.83 -7.14
CA ARG A 77 -4.79 -6.30 -7.13
C ARG A 77 -3.87 -6.82 -8.23
N LYS A 78 -3.97 -6.26 -9.44
CA LYS A 78 -3.14 -6.66 -10.58
C LYS A 78 -1.67 -6.34 -10.33
N ALA A 79 -1.37 -5.12 -9.91
CA ALA A 79 0.00 -4.66 -9.68
C ALA A 79 0.68 -5.44 -8.56
N LEU A 80 0.00 -5.64 -7.42
CA LEU A 80 0.55 -6.42 -6.30
C LEU A 80 0.80 -7.89 -6.69
N ARG A 81 -0.13 -8.51 -7.42
CA ARG A 81 0.05 -9.89 -7.93
C ARG A 81 1.25 -10.00 -8.88
N GLN A 82 1.42 -9.05 -9.78
CA GLN A 82 2.56 -9.03 -10.69
C GLN A 82 3.89 -8.88 -9.93
N LEU A 83 3.91 -8.11 -8.84
CA LEU A 83 5.09 -8.00 -7.99
C LEU A 83 5.40 -9.31 -7.26
N GLU A 84 4.38 -10.01 -6.75
CA GLU A 84 4.53 -11.33 -6.13
C GLU A 84 5.04 -12.37 -7.14
N GLU A 85 4.53 -12.38 -8.38
CA GLU A 85 4.94 -13.33 -9.42
C GLU A 85 6.36 -13.07 -9.95
N ASN A 86 6.82 -11.81 -9.95
CA ASN A 86 8.14 -11.44 -10.48
C ASN A 86 9.26 -11.53 -9.43
N HIS A 87 8.94 -11.62 -8.14
CA HIS A 87 9.91 -11.56 -7.05
C HIS A 87 9.65 -12.65 -6.00
N ASP A 88 10.39 -13.75 -6.11
CA ASP A 88 10.28 -14.92 -5.22
C ASP A 88 10.84 -14.66 -3.79
N THR A 89 11.48 -13.51 -3.51
CA THR A 89 12.29 -13.32 -2.28
C THR A 89 12.25 -11.96 -1.57
N ASP A 90 11.53 -10.94 -2.04
CA ASP A 90 11.61 -9.58 -1.45
C ASP A 90 10.48 -9.19 -0.47
N PHE A 91 9.50 -10.08 -0.25
CA PHE A 91 8.34 -9.81 0.62
C PHE A 91 8.37 -10.54 1.98
#